data_AF-E4ZPH2-F1
#
_entry.id   AF-E4ZPH2-F1
#
_cell.length_a   1.000
_cell.length_b   1.000
_cell.length_c   1.000
_cell.angle_alpha   90.00
_cell.angle_beta   90.00
_cell.angle_gamma   90.00
#
_symmetry.space_group_name_H-M   'P 1'
#
loop_
_entity.id
_entity.type
_entity.pdbx_description
1 polymer ?
#
loop_
_entity_poly.entity_id
_entity_poly.type
_entity_poly.pdbx_seq_one_letter_code
_entity_poly.pdbx_strand_id
1 'polypeptide(L)' 'MQKVEEVDAPAPGNVKWLRLQPQSAGTTSGVKMVYRLSTVGGLAPASCEGRAAGEVVTVGYEAQYWIYA' A
#
# COMPACT_ATOMS: atom_id res chain seq x y z
N MET A 1 12.34 -3.81 1.85
CA MET A 1 11.15 -4.69 1.69
C MET A 1 10.75 -4.63 0.23
N GLN A 2 10.54 -5.77 -0.42
CA GLN A 2 10.14 -5.89 -1.81
C GLN A 2 8.70 -6.36 -1.93
N LYS A 3 7.95 -5.77 -2.87
CA LYS A 3 6.64 -6.29 -3.29
C LYS A 3 6.84 -7.61 -4.02
N VAL A 4 6.28 -8.68 -3.46
CA VAL A 4 6.35 -10.02 -4.05
C VAL A 4 5.04 -10.35 -4.76
N GLU A 5 3.93 -9.84 -4.23
CA GLU A 5 2.61 -10.13 -4.76
C GLU A 5 1.68 -8.94 -4.53
N GLU A 6 0.76 -8.75 -5.47
CA GLU A 6 -0.35 -7.80 -5.33
C GLU A 6 -1.64 -8.41 -5.86
N VAL A 7 -2.75 -8.03 -5.24
CA VAL A 7 -4.09 -8.37 -5.70
C VAL A 7 -4.99 -7.17 -5.49
N ASP A 8 -5.99 -7.01 -6.36
CA ASP A 8 -6.97 -5.95 -6.21
C ASP A 8 -7.74 -6.11 -4.89
N ALA A 9 -8.03 -4.99 -4.24
CA ALA A 9 -8.85 -5.01 -3.04
C ALA A 9 -10.28 -5.43 -3.41
N PRO A 10 -11.01 -6.13 -2.50
CA PRO A 10 -12.36 -6.60 -2.79
C PRO A 10 -13.36 -5.50 -3.19
N ALA A 11 -13.18 -4.29 -2.65
CA ALA A 11 -13.99 -3.14 -3.01
C ALA A 11 -13.23 -2.19 -3.95
N PRO A 12 -13.88 -1.69 -5.02
CA PRO A 12 -13.27 -0.72 -5.93
C PRO A 12 -12.99 0.60 -5.20
N GLY A 13 -11.96 1.32 -5.65
CA GLY A 13 -11.55 2.58 -5.00
C GLY A 13 -10.56 2.42 -3.84
N ASN A 14 -10.19 1.18 -3.50
CA ASN A 14 -9.21 0.89 -2.46
C ASN A 14 -7.86 0.49 -3.06
N VAL A 15 -6.77 0.87 -2.41
CA VAL A 15 -5.42 0.45 -2.82
C VAL A 15 -5.26 -1.06 -2.76
N LYS A 16 -4.49 -1.64 -3.70
CA LYS A 16 -4.25 -3.08 -3.79
C LYS A 16 -3.73 -3.69 -2.48
N TRP A 17 -4.09 -4.94 -2.22
CA TRP A 17 -3.47 -5.73 -1.17
C TRP A 17 -2.07 -6.15 -1.61
N LEU A 18 -1.14 -6.23 -0.66
CA LEU A 18 0.27 -6.52 -0.95
C LEU A 18 0.80 -7.60 -0.03
N ARG A 19 1.64 -8.47 -0.60
CA ARG A 19 2.57 -9.29 0.16
C ARG A 19 3.99 -8.78 -0.06
N LEU A 20 4.64 -8.46 1.05
CA LEU A 20 6.00 -7.92 1.09
C LEU A 20 6.94 -8.93 1.74
N GLN A 21 8.17 -8.99 1.24
CA GLN A 21 9.26 -9.76 1.83
C GLN A 21 10.48 -8.88 2.07
N PRO A 22 11.33 -9.18 3.06
CA PRO A 22 12.59 -8.49 3.26
C PRO A 22 13.48 -8.66 2.02
N GLN A 23 14.23 -7.61 1.72
CA GLN A 23 15.28 -7.73 0.72
C GLN A 23 16.49 -8.38 1.39
N SER A 24 17.14 -9.32 0.70
CA SER A 24 18.24 -10.10 1.24
C SER A 24 19.44 -9.24 1.71
N ALA A 25 19.52 -7.99 1.28
CA ALA A 25 20.52 -7.02 1.71
C ALA A 25 19.91 -5.98 2.69
N GLY A 26 20.51 -5.85 3.88
CA GLY A 26 20.31 -4.72 4.77
C GLY A 26 19.08 -4.75 5.69
N THR A 27 18.28 -5.83 5.70
CA THR A 27 17.16 -5.95 6.63
C THR A 27 17.60 -6.66 7.91
N THR A 28 17.80 -5.91 9.00
CA THR A 28 18.17 -6.42 10.33
C THR A 28 16.98 -6.93 11.15
N SER A 29 15.76 -6.77 10.64
CA SER A 29 14.54 -7.23 11.32
C SER A 29 14.33 -8.72 11.03
N GLY A 30 14.06 -9.54 12.06
CA GLY A 30 13.65 -10.94 11.91
C GLY A 30 12.32 -11.15 11.16
N VAL A 31 11.72 -10.09 10.60
CA VAL A 31 10.49 -10.13 9.82
C VAL A 31 10.71 -10.88 8.52
N LYS A 32 10.00 -12.00 8.37
CA LYS A 32 10.02 -12.85 7.17
C LYS A 32 9.04 -12.36 6.12
N MET A 33 7.83 -11.96 6.51
CA MET A 33 6.78 -11.53 5.58
C MET A 33 5.85 -10.49 6.20
N VAL A 34 5.34 -9.59 5.37
CA VAL A 34 4.31 -8.62 5.74
C VAL A 34 3.16 -8.69 4.75
N TYR A 35 1.94 -8.74 5.24
CA TYR A 35 0.73 -8.60 4.42
C TYR A 35 0.04 -7.28 4.72
N ARG A 36 -0.30 -6.53 3.68
CA ARG A 36 -1.20 -5.38 3.75
C ARG A 36 -2.55 -5.81 3.19
N LEU A 37 -3.55 -5.89 4.06
CA LEU A 37 -4.90 -6.36 3.76
C LEU A 37 -5.94 -5.34 4.23
N SER A 38 -7.21 -5.60 3.91
CA SER A 38 -8.36 -4.80 4.36
C SER A 38 -8.18 -3.30 4.12
N THR A 39 -7.64 -2.94 2.96
CA THR A 39 -7.39 -1.56 2.57
C THR A 39 -8.71 -0.83 2.31
N VAL A 40 -8.79 0.42 2.76
CA VAL A 40 -9.91 1.34 2.51
C VAL A 40 -9.34 2.68 2.01
N GLY A 41 -9.80 3.13 0.85
CA GLY A 41 -9.33 4.38 0.23
C GLY A 41 -7.89 4.31 -0.29
N GLY A 42 -7.23 5.46 -0.34
CA GLY A 42 -5.85 5.64 -0.81
C GLY A 42 -5.65 5.61 -2.33
N LEU A 43 -6.69 5.33 -3.12
CA LEU A 43 -6.59 5.40 -4.58
C LEU A 43 -6.51 6.87 -5.03
N ALA A 44 -5.71 7.13 -6.06
CA ALA A 44 -5.63 8.46 -6.64
C ALA A 44 -7.02 8.94 -7.12
N PRO A 45 -7.35 10.23 -6.96
CA PRO A 45 -8.56 10.81 -7.52
C PRO A 45 -8.61 10.59 -9.03
N ALA A 46 -9.82 10.40 -9.58
CA ALA A 46 -10.00 10.17 -11.01
C ALA A 46 -9.60 11.37 -11.88
N SER A 47 -9.63 12.59 -11.32
CA SER A 47 -9.19 13.81 -11.98
C SER A 47 -8.40 14.72 -11.05
N CYS A 48 -7.54 15.54 -11.65
CA CYS A 48 -6.84 16.64 -10.98
C CYS A 48 -7.60 17.97 -11.16
N GLU A 49 -8.89 17.94 -11.49
CA GLU A 49 -9.68 19.15 -11.73
C GLU A 49 -9.79 20.01 -10.46
N GLY A 50 -9.64 21.32 -10.63
CA GLY A 50 -9.64 22.26 -9.51
C GLY A 50 -8.35 22.25 -8.67
N ARG A 51 -7.31 21.53 -9.10
CA ARG A 51 -5.98 21.51 -8.46
C ARG A 51 -4.97 22.32 -9.25
N ALA A 52 -4.12 23.06 -8.54
CA ALA A 52 -3.01 23.77 -9.17
C ALA A 52 -1.88 22.80 -9.55
N ALA A 53 -1.14 23.12 -10.62
CA ALA A 53 0.05 22.35 -10.98
C ALA A 53 1.07 22.39 -9.83
N GLY A 54 1.48 21.21 -9.35
CA GLY A 54 2.39 21.08 -8.21
C GLY A 54 1.69 21.06 -6.83
N GLU A 55 0.36 21.12 -6.77
CA GLU A 55 -0.40 20.95 -5.52
C GLU A 55 -0.30 19.51 -5.01
N VAL A 56 -0.01 19.36 -3.72
CA VAL A 56 0.03 18.06 -3.05
C VAL A 56 -1.38 17.68 -2.61
N VAL A 57 -1.93 16.63 -3.22
CA VAL A 57 -3.22 16.06 -2.81
C VAL A 57 -2.99 14.94 -1.81
N THR A 58 -3.48 15.11 -0.59
CA THR A 58 -3.46 14.05 0.42
C THR A 58 -4.72 13.20 0.31
N VAL A 59 -4.56 11.91 0.06
CA VAL A 59 -5.66 10.94 0.05
C VAL A 59 -5.58 10.09 1.31
N GLY A 60 -6.64 10.11 2.10
CA GLY A 60 -6.74 9.25 3.28
C GLY A 60 -6.78 7.78 2.88
N TYR A 61 -6.06 6.93 3.62
CA TYR A 61 -6.15 5.48 3.48
C TYR A 61 -6.04 4.81 4.85
N GLU A 62 -6.72 3.68 4.97
CA GLU A 62 -6.60 2.76 6.10
C GLU A 62 -6.18 1.38 5.57
N ALA A 63 -5.38 0.64 6.35
CA ALA A 63 -5.01 -0.73 6.03
C ALA A 63 -4.66 -1.53 7.29
N GLN A 64 -4.88 -2.83 7.23
CA GLN A 64 -4.44 -3.77 8.24
C GLN A 64 -3.10 -4.41 7.84
N TYR A 65 -2.17 -4.49 8.78
CA TYR A 65 -0.86 -5.09 8.58
C TYR A 65 -0.67 -6.33 9.43
N TRP A 66 -0.28 -7.43 8.78
CA TRP A 66 0.12 -8.68 9.43
C TRP A 66 1.62 -8.87 9.24
N ILE A 67 2.35 -8.95 10.34
CA ILE A 67 3.81 -9.05 10.35
C ILE A 67 4.21 -10.41 10.92
N TYR A 68 4.89 -11.22 10.10
CA TYR A 68 5.38 -12.53 10.48
C TYR A 68 6.90 -12.50 10.60
N ALA A 69 7.42 -12.96 11.74
CA ALA A 69 8.85 -13.06 12.05
C ALA A 69 9.33 -14.53 12.10
#